data_AF-A0AAW1AR76-F1
#
_entry.id   AF-A0AAW1AR76-F1
#
_cell.length_a   1.000
_cell.length_b   1.000
_cell.length_c   1.000
_cell.angle_alpha   90.00
_cell.angle_beta   90.00
_cell.angle_gamma   90.00
#
_symmetry.space_group_name_H-M   'P 1'
#
loop_
_entity.id
_entity.type
_entity.pdbx_description
1 polymer ?
#
loop_
_entity_poly.entity_id
_entity_poly.type
_entity_poly.pdbx_seq_one_letter_code
_entity_poly.pdbx_strand_id
1 'polypeptide(L)'
;MVIPAVRELKVGAIRTAQFASKKNVEFTWESLQLLQLKGFGVDPVKGMVERGQTKSIIVSWVPPAGSDPNQPITGSATLIVKGDIKEVYGVYFMGRIVTKETPS
;
A
#
# COMPACT_ATOMS: atom_id res chain seq x y z
N MET A 1 14.93 -9.42 -18.17
CA MET A 1 13.86 -9.88 -17.27
C MET A 1 13.44 -8.70 -16.39
N VAL A 2 12.15 -8.37 -16.32
CA VAL A 2 11.65 -7.33 -15.40
C VAL A 2 11.39 -8.00 -14.05
N ILE A 3 11.95 -7.43 -12.98
CA ILE A 3 11.70 -7.89 -11.60
C ILE A 3 10.71 -6.91 -10.98
N PRO A 4 9.53 -7.36 -10.50
CA PRO A 4 8.59 -6.49 -9.83
C PRO A 4 9.22 -5.80 -8.61
N ALA A 5 8.96 -4.51 -8.44
CA ALA A 5 9.28 -3.84 -7.20
C ALA A 5 8.25 -4.25 -6.14
N VAL A 6 8.73 -4.58 -4.93
CA VAL A 6 7.86 -4.95 -3.80
C VAL A 6 8.22 -4.09 -2.59
N ARG A 7 7.19 -3.59 -1.90
CA ARG A 7 7.27 -2.84 -0.64
C ARG A 7 6.20 -3.33 0.32
N GLU A 8 6.43 -3.10 1.60
CA GLU A 8 5.49 -3.46 2.67
C GLU A 8 5.01 -2.17 3.35
N LEU A 9 3.70 -2.05 3.52
CA LEU A 9 3.04 -1.11 4.41
C LEU A 9 2.45 -1.89 5.59
N LYS A 10 2.49 -1.35 6.81
CA LYS A 10 1.87 -1.98 7.98
C LYS A 10 0.73 -1.14 8.50
N VAL A 11 -0.40 -1.79 8.76
CA VAL A 11 -1.53 -1.20 9.49
C VAL A 11 -1.60 -1.85 10.86
N GLY A 12 -1.68 -1.05 11.90
CA GLY A 12 -1.68 -1.51 13.29
C GLY A 12 -2.85 -0.95 14.08
N ALA A 13 -3.25 -1.66 15.13
CA ALA A 13 -4.23 -1.19 16.09
C ALA A 13 -3.56 -1.02 17.46
N ILE A 14 -3.41 0.23 17.92
CA ILE A 14 -2.77 0.52 19.21
C ILE A 14 -3.68 0.05 20.35
N ARG A 15 -3.13 -0.72 21.30
CA ARG A 15 -3.82 -1.09 22.54
C ARG A 15 -3.69 0.06 23.54
N THR A 16 -4.81 0.66 23.90
CA THR A 16 -4.89 1.71 24.94
C THR A 16 -6.01 1.43 25.92
N ALA A 17 -5.78 1.77 27.20
CA ALA A 17 -6.78 1.65 28.27
C ALA A 17 -7.92 2.68 28.15
N GLN A 18 -7.71 3.75 27.36
CA GLN A 18 -8.67 4.85 27.20
C GLN A 18 -9.93 4.46 26.41
N PHE A 19 -9.82 3.49 25.49
CA PHE A 19 -10.93 3.03 24.66
C PHE A 19 -11.22 1.55 24.96
N ALA A 20 -12.27 1.28 25.73
CA ALA A 20 -12.62 -0.08 26.22
C ALA A 20 -13.28 -0.99 25.16
N SER A 21 -13.58 -0.45 23.97
CA SER A 21 -14.23 -1.16 22.86
C SER A 21 -13.43 -2.40 22.43
N LYS A 22 -14.07 -3.57 22.35
CA LYS A 22 -13.41 -4.80 21.84
C LYS A 22 -13.41 -4.91 20.32
N LYS A 23 -13.78 -3.84 19.59
CA LYS A 23 -13.92 -3.92 18.13
C LYS A 23 -12.54 -4.00 17.48
N ASN A 24 -12.42 -4.91 16.52
CA ASN A 24 -11.28 -4.97 15.62
C ASN A 24 -11.26 -3.72 14.73
N VAL A 25 -10.05 -3.31 14.34
CA VAL A 25 -9.87 -2.22 13.39
C VAL A 25 -9.99 -2.78 11.98
N GLU A 26 -10.87 -2.22 11.16
CA GLU A 26 -10.96 -2.53 9.74
C GLU A 26 -10.09 -1.56 8.94
N PHE A 27 -9.40 -2.03 7.91
CA PHE A 27 -8.81 -1.17 6.89
C PHE A 27 -9.32 -1.55 5.51
N THR A 28 -9.46 -0.56 4.64
CA THR A 28 -9.89 -0.71 3.25
C THR A 28 -9.20 0.32 2.37
N TRP A 29 -8.75 -0.12 1.20
CA TRP A 29 -8.25 0.73 0.13
C TRP A 29 -9.36 1.12 -0.85
N GLU A 30 -9.36 2.39 -1.26
CA GLU A 30 -10.25 2.94 -2.28
C GLU A 30 -9.44 3.56 -3.43
N SER A 31 -10.11 3.79 -4.57
CA SER A 31 -9.53 4.45 -5.75
C SER A 31 -8.31 3.75 -6.36
N LEU A 32 -8.21 2.42 -6.25
CA LEU A 32 -7.09 1.63 -6.76
C LEU A 32 -7.07 1.49 -8.30
N GLN A 33 -8.17 1.79 -9.00
CA GLN A 33 -8.30 1.51 -10.43
C GLN A 33 -7.23 2.24 -11.25
N LEU A 34 -6.97 3.52 -10.95
CA LEU A 34 -5.94 4.30 -11.63
C LEU A 34 -4.52 3.81 -11.31
N LEU A 35 -4.29 3.29 -10.10
CA LEU A 35 -3.02 2.68 -9.72
C LEU A 35 -2.78 1.35 -10.45
N GLN A 36 -3.81 0.52 -10.58
CA GLN A 36 -3.74 -0.75 -11.29
C GLN A 36 -3.42 -0.56 -12.78
N LEU A 37 -4.02 0.44 -13.43
CA LEU A 37 -3.67 0.82 -14.81
C LEU A 37 -2.21 1.29 -14.94
N LYS A 38 -1.62 1.81 -13.86
CA LYS A 38 -0.22 2.22 -13.77
C LYS A 38 0.73 1.10 -13.31
N GLY A 39 0.22 -0.13 -13.19
CA GLY A 39 0.99 -1.31 -12.86
C GLY A 39 1.24 -1.52 -11.36
N PHE A 40 0.58 -0.76 -10.49
CA PHE A 40 0.63 -0.96 -9.04
C PHE A 40 -0.41 -1.99 -8.58
N GLY A 41 0.01 -2.86 -7.66
CA GLY A 41 -0.84 -3.80 -6.94
C GLY A 41 -0.75 -3.55 -5.44
N VAL A 42 -1.85 -3.82 -4.74
CA VAL A 42 -1.95 -3.75 -3.28
C VAL A 42 -2.67 -4.99 -2.79
N ASP A 43 -2.06 -5.74 -1.87
CA ASP A 43 -2.66 -6.93 -1.28
C ASP A 43 -2.32 -7.06 0.22
N PRO A 44 -3.31 -7.23 1.11
CA PRO A 44 -4.75 -7.22 0.84
C PRO A 44 -5.33 -5.81 0.67
N VAL A 45 -6.36 -5.69 -0.17
CA VAL A 45 -7.12 -4.43 -0.40
C VAL A 45 -7.97 -4.06 0.82
N LYS A 46 -8.37 -5.05 1.64
CA LYS A 46 -9.11 -4.83 2.89
C LYS A 46 -8.77 -5.89 3.92
N GLY A 47 -9.01 -5.59 5.19
CA GLY A 47 -8.83 -6.56 6.26
C GLY A 47 -9.17 -6.04 7.64
N MET A 48 -9.04 -6.92 8.63
CA MET A 48 -9.15 -6.58 10.04
C MET A 48 -7.80 -6.72 10.72
N VAL A 49 -7.57 -5.89 11.74
CA VAL A 49 -6.40 -5.90 12.62
C VAL A 49 -6.90 -5.98 14.06
N GLU A 50 -6.46 -7.00 14.79
CA GLU A 50 -6.74 -7.14 16.20
C GLU A 50 -5.93 -6.12 17.02
N ARG A 51 -6.46 -5.73 18.17
CA ARG A 51 -5.78 -4.79 19.05
C ARG A 51 -4.43 -5.32 19.53
N GLY A 52 -3.40 -4.47 19.42
CA GLY A 52 -2.02 -4.82 19.74
C GLY A 52 -1.30 -5.55 18.60
N GLN A 53 -1.96 -5.82 17.49
CA GLN A 53 -1.36 -6.47 16.32
C GLN A 53 -1.12 -5.48 15.19
N THR A 54 -0.34 -5.96 14.22
CA THR A 54 -0.13 -5.30 12.93
C THR A 54 -0.41 -6.30 11.81
N LYS A 55 -0.86 -5.79 10.68
CA LYS A 55 -1.03 -6.56 9.46
C LYS A 55 -0.25 -5.93 8.32
N SER A 56 0.45 -6.76 7.58
CA SER A 56 1.22 -6.37 6.40
C SER A 56 0.30 -6.21 5.19
N ILE A 57 0.58 -5.17 4.41
CA ILE A 57 0.00 -4.89 3.11
C ILE A 57 1.17 -4.81 2.13
N ILE A 58 1.16 -5.70 1.16
CA ILE A 58 2.15 -5.78 0.10
C ILE A 58 1.76 -4.81 -1.00
N VAL A 59 2.69 -3.94 -1.35
CA VAL A 59 2.61 -3.08 -2.54
C VAL A 59 3.57 -3.64 -3.57
N SER A 60 3.06 -4.00 -4.73
CA SER A 60 3.85 -4.45 -5.87
C SER A 60 3.78 -3.44 -7.01
N TRP A 61 4.82 -3.38 -7.83
CA TRP A 61 4.80 -2.59 -9.06
C TRP A 61 5.53 -3.29 -10.19
N VAL A 62 4.87 -3.37 -11.33
CA VAL A 62 5.45 -3.78 -12.61
C VAL A 62 5.20 -2.65 -13.60
N PRO A 63 6.23 -2.07 -14.23
CA PRO A 63 6.02 -1.02 -15.21
C PRO A 63 5.14 -1.54 -16.37
N PRO A 64 4.07 -0.82 -16.75
CA PRO A 64 3.30 -1.13 -17.95
C PRO A 64 4.19 -1.20 -19.20
N ALA A 65 3.79 -1.99 -20.20
CA ALA A 65 4.52 -2.07 -21.47
C ALA A 65 4.64 -0.68 -22.12
N GLY A 66 5.83 -0.33 -22.61
CA GLY A 66 6.10 0.98 -23.22
C GLY A 66 6.36 2.12 -22.22
N SER A 67 6.47 1.84 -20.92
CA SER A 67 6.86 2.85 -19.92
C SER A 67 8.25 3.43 -20.23
N ASP A 68 8.37 4.76 -20.18
CA ASP A 68 9.65 5.45 -20.31
C ASP A 68 10.54 5.17 -19.08
N PRO A 69 11.74 4.56 -19.24
CA PRO A 69 12.61 4.27 -18.12
C PRO A 69 13.16 5.51 -17.41
N ASN A 70 13.12 6.68 -18.05
CA ASN A 70 13.63 7.93 -17.48
C ASN A 70 12.58 8.71 -16.69
N GLN A 71 11.30 8.32 -16.78
CA GLN A 71 10.21 9.00 -16.09
C GLN A 71 9.61 8.11 -14.99
N PRO A 72 9.50 8.62 -13.75
CA PRO A 72 8.80 7.88 -12.71
C PRO A 72 7.29 7.87 -13.00
N ILE A 73 6.66 6.72 -12.77
CA ILE A 73 5.20 6.60 -12.78
C ILE A 73 4.70 6.87 -11.37
N THR A 74 3.73 7.76 -11.24
CA THR A 74 3.20 8.18 -9.95
C THR A 74 1.69 8.04 -9.88
N GLY A 75 1.15 7.88 -8.67
CA GLY A 75 -0.29 7.84 -8.43
C GLY A 75 -0.61 7.88 -6.93
N SER A 76 -1.88 7.86 -6.59
CA SER A 76 -2.33 7.83 -5.20
C SER A 76 -3.56 6.97 -5.03
N ALA A 77 -3.77 6.50 -3.80
CA ALA A 77 -4.98 5.84 -3.36
C ALA A 77 -5.28 6.22 -1.91
N THR A 78 -6.50 5.95 -1.49
CA THR A 78 -6.96 6.27 -0.14
C THR A 78 -6.98 5.00 0.70
N LEU A 79 -6.30 5.04 1.85
CA LEU A 79 -6.39 4.01 2.88
C LEU A 79 -7.30 4.53 4.00
N ILE A 80 -8.43 3.85 4.20
CA ILE A 80 -9.36 4.15 5.29
C ILE A 80 -9.13 3.13 6.40
N VAL A 81 -8.95 3.62 7.62
CA VAL A 81 -8.82 2.81 8.84
C VAL A 81 -9.99 3.14 9.76
N LYS A 82 -10.77 2.14 10.15
CA LYS A 82 -11.97 2.28 10.97
C LYS A 82 -11.82 1.46 12.25
N GLY A 83 -11.53 2.14 13.35
CA GLY A 83 -11.57 1.58 14.70
C GLY A 83 -12.61 2.31 15.53
N ASP A 84 -12.22 2.74 16.73
CA ASP A 84 -13.03 3.65 17.55
C ASP A 84 -13.15 5.05 16.92
N ILE A 85 -12.17 5.41 16.09
CA ILE A 85 -12.15 6.61 15.25
C ILE A 85 -11.93 6.16 13.79
N LYS A 86 -12.51 6.91 12.84
CA LYS A 86 -12.22 6.76 11.42
C LYS A 86 -11.07 7.68 11.03
N GLU A 87 -10.02 7.11 10.46
CA GLU A 87 -8.91 7.84 9.86
C GLU A 87 -8.87 7.58 8.35
N VAL A 88 -8.44 8.59 7.59
CA VAL A 88 -8.37 8.56 6.13
C VAL A 88 -7.00 9.07 5.72
N TYR A 89 -6.22 8.21 5.06
CA TYR A 89 -4.86 8.52 4.62
C TYR A 89 -4.79 8.54 3.09
N GLY A 90 -4.26 9.62 2.52
CA GLY A 90 -3.81 9.64 1.13
C GLY A 90 -2.42 9.03 1.03
N VAL A 91 -2.28 7.93 0.29
CA VAL A 91 -0.98 7.25 0.10
C VAL A 91 -0.50 7.49 -1.32
N TYR A 92 0.73 7.98 -1.44
CA TYR A 92 1.38 8.25 -2.71
C TYR A 92 2.28 7.09 -3.14
N PHE A 93 2.19 6.73 -4.42
CA PHE A 93 2.94 5.64 -5.04
C PHE A 93 3.86 6.22 -6.11
N MET A 94 5.10 5.74 -6.14
CA MET A 94 6.09 6.09 -7.15
C MET A 94 6.86 4.83 -7.56
N GLY A 95 6.89 4.56 -8.86
CA GLY A 95 7.63 3.48 -9.47
C GLY A 95 8.67 4.04 -10.44
N ARG A 96 9.90 3.53 -10.40
CA ARG A 96 10.98 3.91 -11.30
C ARG A 96 11.67 2.67 -11.85
N ILE A 97 11.84 2.63 -13.16
CA ILE A 97 12.63 1.58 -13.82
C ILE A 97 14.10 1.85 -13.53
N VAL A 98 14.80 0.83 -13.07
CA VAL A 98 16.25 0.86 -12.87
C VAL A 98 16.87 -0.35 -13.56
N THR A 99 17.98 -0.12 -14.25
CA THR A 99 18.82 -1.20 -14.78
C THR A 99 19.82 -1.59 -13.69
N LYS A 100 20.09 -2.90 -13.54
CA LYS A 100 21.27 -3.32 -12.78
C LYS A 100 22.48 -2.93 -13.62
N GLU A 101 23.31 -2.00 -13.13
CA GLU A 101 24.63 -1.81 -13.70
C GLU A 101 25.45 -3.07 -13.43
N THR A 102 25.99 -3.69 -14.48
CA THR A 102 27.03 -4.71 -14.31
C THR A 102 28.27 -3.96 -13.84
N PRO A 103 28.89 -4.31 -12.70
CA PRO A 103 30.17 -3.72 -12.32
C PRO A 103 31.18 -4.05 -13.43
N SER A 104 31.80 -3.01 -13.98
CA SER A 104 32.93 -3.07 -14.92
C SER A 104 34.13 -3.78 -14.33
#